data_AF-A0A3L7DWC2-F1
#
_entry.id   AF-A0A3L7DWC2-F1
#
_cell.length_a   1.000
_cell.length_b   1.000
_cell.length_c   1.000
_cell.angle_alpha   90.00
_cell.angle_beta   90.00
_cell.angle_gamma   90.00
#
_symmetry.space_group_name_H-M   'P 1'
#
loop_
_entity.id
_entity.type
_entity.pdbx_description
1 polymer ?
#
loop_
_entity_poly.entity_id
_entity_poly.type
_entity_poly.pdbx_seq_one_letter_code
_entity_poly.pdbx_strand_id
1 'polypeptide(L)'
;MYPLDDVSPAYAGIFAAYLGRYREALAAIEAAIHISAGRPAVCAGAAYVFARAGKIERALQLAEAAAAAILPRAPRPILAPAYAELGDVDRALELLSEARDEGCVWFGPARLDPRLASLKSDDRFLALFS
;
A
#
# COMPACT_ATOMS: atom_id res chain seq x y z
N MET A 1 -7.44 -21.62 4.39
CA MET A 1 -8.71 -20.99 4.01
C MET A 1 -8.53 -19.50 4.25
N TYR A 2 -8.38 -18.70 3.18
CA TYR A 2 -8.21 -17.25 3.31
C TYR A 2 -9.52 -16.68 3.88
N PRO A 3 -9.51 -15.92 5.00
CA PRO A 3 -10.72 -15.25 5.48
C PRO A 3 -11.16 -14.24 4.43
N LEU A 4 -12.42 -14.35 4.00
CA LEU A 4 -12.99 -13.72 2.81
C LEU A 4 -13.81 -12.45 3.12
N ASP A 5 -13.68 -11.85 4.30
CA ASP A 5 -14.58 -10.78 4.74
C ASP A 5 -14.00 -9.36 4.71
N ASP A 6 -12.68 -9.16 4.83
CA ASP A 6 -12.05 -7.81 4.84
C ASP A 6 -11.10 -7.52 3.66
N VAL A 7 -10.49 -8.57 3.10
CA VAL A 7 -9.50 -8.47 2.02
C VAL A 7 -10.14 -8.06 0.68
N SER A 8 -11.35 -8.55 0.40
CA SER A 8 -12.08 -8.29 -0.85
C SER A 8 -12.42 -6.80 -1.07
N PRO A 9 -13.04 -6.09 -0.11
CA PRO A 9 -13.33 -4.66 -0.27
C PRO A 9 -12.06 -3.80 -0.31
N ALA A 10 -11.00 -4.19 0.40
CA ALA A 10 -9.72 -3.48 0.37
C ALA A 10 -9.06 -3.53 -1.02
N TYR A 11 -8.98 -4.70 -1.65
CA TYR A 11 -8.46 -4.81 -3.01
C TYR A 11 -9.35 -4.10 -4.03
N ALA A 12 -10.68 -4.21 -3.91
CA ALA A 12 -11.60 -3.47 -4.76
C ALA A 12 -11.35 -1.95 -4.67
N GLY A 13 -11.15 -1.42 -3.46
CA GLY A 13 -10.79 -0.03 -3.23
C GLY A 13 -9.48 0.38 -3.92
N ILE A 14 -8.42 -0.43 -3.74
CA ILE A 14 -7.11 -0.18 -4.36
C ILE A 14 -7.20 -0.17 -5.88
N PHE A 15 -7.87 -1.15 -6.49
CA PHE A 15 -8.00 -1.23 -7.95
C PHE A 15 -8.86 -0.10 -8.50
N ALA A 16 -9.98 0.25 -7.83
CA ALA A 16 -10.79 1.39 -8.21
C ALA A 16 -9.99 2.71 -8.16
N ALA A 17 -9.15 2.91 -7.13
CA ALA A 17 -8.29 4.08 -7.01
C ALA A 17 -7.23 4.15 -8.12
N TYR A 18 -6.61 3.01 -8.44
CA TYR A 18 -5.68 2.90 -9.56
C TYR A 18 -6.34 3.28 -10.89
N LEU A 19 -7.59 2.84 -11.12
CA LEU A 19 -8.39 3.16 -12.30
C LEU A 19 -8.99 4.59 -12.29
N GLY A 20 -8.72 5.41 -11.28
CA GLY A 20 -9.26 6.78 -11.15
C GLY A 20 -10.73 6.84 -10.73
N ARG A 21 -11.32 5.73 -10.28
CA ARG A 21 -12.72 5.65 -9.83
C ARG A 21 -12.81 6.01 -8.34
N TYR A 22 -12.45 7.24 -8.00
CA TYR A 22 -12.22 7.65 -6.60
C TYR A 22 -13.45 7.49 -5.69
N ARG A 23 -14.66 7.75 -6.19
CA ARG A 23 -15.89 7.58 -5.39
C ARG A 23 -16.12 6.12 -5.00
N GLU A 24 -15.94 5.20 -5.95
CA GLU A 24 -16.04 3.75 -5.71
C GLU A 24 -14.93 3.28 -4.78
N ALA A 25 -13.71 3.77 -5.01
CA ALA A 25 -12.55 3.44 -4.20
C ALA A 25 -12.72 3.82 -2.73
N LEU A 26 -13.22 5.04 -2.48
CA LEU A 26 -13.48 5.56 -1.14
C LEU A 26 -14.58 4.76 -0.43
N ALA A 27 -15.69 4.45 -1.11
CA ALA A 27 -16.76 3.65 -0.53
C ALA A 27 -16.28 2.23 -0.15
N ALA A 28 -15.51 1.58 -1.05
CA ALA A 28 -14.99 0.24 -0.82
C ALA A 28 -13.97 0.20 0.33
N ILE A 29 -13.07 1.19 0.39
CA ILE A 29 -12.07 1.23 1.45
C ILE A 29 -12.66 1.63 2.81
N GLU A 30 -13.67 2.50 2.84
CA GLU A 30 -14.40 2.83 4.06
C GLU A 30 -15.10 1.58 4.61
N ALA A 31 -15.74 0.78 3.75
CA ALA A 31 -16.30 -0.51 4.15
C ALA A 31 -15.23 -1.47 4.71
N ALA A 32 -14.06 -1.56 4.06
CA ALA A 32 -12.95 -2.38 4.56
C ALA A 32 -12.45 -1.92 5.94
N ILE A 33 -12.33 -0.61 6.16
CA ILE A 33 -11.96 -0.03 7.47
C ILE A 33 -13.04 -0.33 8.52
N HIS A 34 -14.33 -0.28 8.18
CA HIS A 34 -15.41 -0.63 9.10
C HIS A 34 -15.38 -2.09 9.55
N ILE A 35 -15.03 -3.02 8.64
CA ILE A 35 -14.98 -4.46 8.92
C ILE A 35 -13.72 -4.83 9.70
N SER A 36 -12.59 -4.20 9.40
CA SER A 36 -11.29 -4.55 9.99
C SER A 36 -10.47 -3.32 10.33
N ALA A 37 -11.03 -2.50 11.21
CA ALA A 37 -10.39 -1.31 11.73
C ALA A 37 -9.05 -1.66 12.39
N GLY A 38 -7.99 -0.95 12.01
CA GLY A 38 -6.68 -1.08 12.63
C GLY A 38 -5.83 -2.27 12.14
N ARG A 39 -6.31 -3.09 11.18
CA ARG A 39 -5.42 -4.06 10.52
C ARG A 39 -4.40 -3.32 9.65
N PRO A 40 -3.09 -3.52 9.87
CA PRO A 40 -2.06 -2.76 9.16
C PRO A 40 -2.13 -2.87 7.63
N ALA A 41 -2.54 -4.04 7.11
CA ALA A 41 -2.73 -4.23 5.67
C ALA A 41 -3.89 -3.40 5.10
N VAL A 42 -5.00 -3.28 5.84
CA VAL A 42 -6.14 -2.43 5.46
C VAL A 42 -5.73 -0.95 5.54
N CYS A 43 -5.00 -0.55 6.59
CA CYS A 43 -4.46 0.80 6.71
C CYS A 43 -3.51 1.15 5.55
N ALA A 44 -2.63 0.23 5.13
CA ALA A 44 -1.72 0.42 4.00
C ALA A 44 -2.47 0.58 2.66
N GLY A 45 -3.44 -0.29 2.40
CA GLY A 45 -4.31 -0.18 1.23
C GLY A 45 -5.10 1.12 1.22
N ALA A 46 -5.59 1.54 2.40
CA ALA A 46 -6.34 2.77 2.54
C ALA A 46 -5.50 4.01 2.35
N ALA A 47 -4.27 4.03 2.88
CA ALA A 47 -3.34 5.12 2.64
C ALA A 47 -3.16 5.39 1.13
N TYR A 48 -2.98 4.34 0.32
CA TYR A 48 -2.92 4.46 -1.13
C TYR A 48 -4.20 5.06 -1.73
N VAL A 49 -5.37 4.54 -1.34
CA VAL A 49 -6.66 5.04 -1.87
C VAL A 49 -6.89 6.50 -1.52
N PHE A 50 -6.63 6.90 -0.28
CA PHE A 50 -6.77 8.29 0.17
C PHE A 50 -5.76 9.21 -0.52
N ALA A 51 -4.52 8.77 -0.73
CA ALA A 51 -3.50 9.54 -1.46
C ALA A 51 -3.94 9.79 -2.92
N ARG A 52 -4.38 8.74 -3.63
CA ARG A 52 -4.91 8.84 -4.99
C ARG A 52 -6.13 9.74 -5.11
N ALA A 53 -6.96 9.80 -4.07
CA ALA A 53 -8.12 10.68 -4.00
C ALA A 53 -7.80 12.12 -3.55
N GLY A 54 -6.53 12.47 -3.35
CA GLY A 54 -6.08 13.79 -2.93
C GLY A 54 -6.33 14.13 -1.46
N LYS A 55 -6.68 13.13 -0.63
CA LYS A 55 -6.93 13.28 0.82
C LYS A 55 -5.65 13.01 1.61
N ILE A 56 -4.68 13.91 1.48
CA ILE A 56 -3.28 13.72 1.88
C ILE A 56 -3.12 13.50 3.39
N GLU A 57 -3.77 14.30 4.23
CA GLU A 57 -3.61 14.20 5.69
C GLU A 57 -4.10 12.84 6.21
N ARG A 58 -5.23 12.37 5.68
CA ARG A 58 -5.79 11.07 6.05
C ARG A 58 -4.93 9.91 5.54
N ALA A 59 -4.36 10.06 4.34
CA ALA A 59 -3.45 9.08 3.78
C ALA A 59 -2.18 8.91 4.62
N LEU A 60 -1.55 10.03 5.04
CA LEU A 60 -0.38 10.03 5.91
C LEU A 60 -0.68 9.36 7.26
N GLN A 61 -1.78 9.73 7.91
CA GLN A 61 -2.17 9.14 9.19
C GLN A 61 -2.31 7.61 9.10
N LEU A 62 -2.91 7.11 8.01
CA LEU A 62 -3.08 5.67 7.80
C LEU A 62 -1.78 4.98 7.41
N ALA A 63 -0.90 5.65 6.66
CA ALA A 63 0.42 5.15 6.29
C ALA A 63 1.32 4.99 7.53
N GLU A 64 1.32 5.97 8.42
CA GLU A 64 2.03 5.93 9.70
C GLU A 64 1.49 4.82 10.60
N ALA A 65 0.16 4.71 10.72
CA ALA A 65 -0.46 3.64 11.50
C ALA A 65 -0.11 2.24 10.96
N ALA A 66 -0.03 2.08 9.63
CA ALA A 66 0.40 0.83 9.00
C ALA A 66 1.89 0.55 9.23
N ALA A 67 2.74 1.58 9.19
CA ALA A 67 4.19 1.46 9.40
C ALA A 67 4.57 1.18 10.86
N ALA A 68 3.81 1.70 11.82
CA ALA A 68 4.06 1.52 13.25
C ALA A 68 3.74 0.09 13.75
N ALA A 69 3.10 -0.74 12.92
CA ALA A 69 2.69 -2.07 13.33
C ALA A 69 3.88 -3.04 13.37
N ILE A 70 4.20 -3.52 14.57
CA ILE A 70 5.20 -4.56 14.79
C ILE A 70 4.55 -5.91 14.49
N LEU A 71 4.71 -6.38 13.26
CA LEU A 71 4.19 -7.67 12.82
C LEU A 71 5.34 -8.58 12.36
N PRO A 72 5.22 -9.91 12.52
CA PRO A 72 6.15 -10.87 11.93
C PRO A 72 6.27 -10.74 10.40
N ARG A 73 5.26 -10.12 9.76
CA ARG A 73 5.22 -9.77 8.34
C ARG A 73 4.46 -8.44 8.18
N ALA A 74 5.16 -7.32 8.31
CA ALA A 74 4.54 -6.02 8.11
C ALA A 74 4.13 -5.84 6.62
N PRO A 75 3.07 -5.05 6.32
CA PRO A 75 2.51 -4.91 4.98
C PRO A 75 3.37 -3.98 4.08
N ARG A 76 4.70 -4.04 4.19
CA ARG A 76 5.63 -3.09 3.56
C ARG A 76 5.46 -2.98 2.04
N PRO A 77 5.36 -4.09 1.27
CA PRO A 77 5.13 -3.99 -0.17
C PRO A 77 3.75 -3.40 -0.53
N ILE A 78 2.76 -3.53 0.35
CA ILE A 78 1.41 -2.95 0.14
C ILE A 78 1.42 -1.45 0.48
N LEU A 79 2.27 -1.03 1.41
CA LEU A 79 2.41 0.34 1.90
C LEU A 79 3.31 1.22 1.02
N ALA A 80 4.37 0.67 0.43
CA ALA A 80 5.29 1.41 -0.43
C ALA A 80 4.59 2.25 -1.54
N PRO A 81 3.55 1.74 -2.23
CA PRO A 81 2.81 2.55 -3.20
C PRO A 81 2.11 3.77 -2.60
N ALA A 82 1.69 3.73 -1.33
CA ALA A 82 1.08 4.89 -0.69
C ALA A 82 2.09 6.02 -0.53
N TYR A 83 3.31 5.72 -0.05
CA TYR A 83 4.38 6.73 0.07
C TYR A 83 4.84 7.24 -1.30
N ALA A 84 4.92 6.37 -2.32
CA ALA A 84 5.24 6.78 -3.68
C ALA A 84 4.20 7.77 -4.25
N GLU A 85 2.91 7.54 -4.03
CA GLU A 85 1.84 8.48 -4.44
C GLU A 85 1.83 9.77 -3.62
N LEU A 86 2.27 9.72 -2.35
CA LEU A 86 2.46 10.90 -1.50
C LEU A 86 3.72 11.71 -1.86
N GLY A 87 4.54 11.22 -2.81
CA GLY A 87 5.79 11.86 -3.23
C GLY A 87 6.99 11.53 -2.36
N ASP A 88 6.83 10.71 -1.33
CA ASP A 88 7.91 10.24 -0.45
C ASP A 88 8.54 8.96 -1.03
N VAL A 89 9.32 9.16 -2.09
CA VAL A 89 10.02 8.08 -2.80
C VAL A 89 11.02 7.38 -1.89
N ASP A 90 11.73 8.12 -1.04
CA ASP A 90 12.75 7.56 -0.16
C ASP A 90 12.12 6.56 0.82
N ARG A 91 10.99 6.91 1.45
CA ARG A 91 10.29 6.00 2.34
C ARG A 91 9.71 4.80 1.62
N ALA A 92 9.23 4.98 0.38
CA ALA A 92 8.75 3.86 -0.44
C ALA A 92 9.87 2.85 -0.74
N LEU A 93 11.08 3.32 -1.07
CA LEU A 93 12.24 2.47 -1.34
C LEU A 93 12.74 1.76 -0.09
N GLU A 94 12.78 2.46 1.05
CA GLU A 94 13.17 1.88 2.34
C GLU A 94 12.26 0.70 2.71
N LEU A 95 10.94 0.86 2.60
CA LEU A 95 9.96 -0.21 2.85
C LEU A 95 10.19 -1.43 1.96
N LEU A 96 10.55 -1.23 0.69
CA LEU A 96 10.84 -2.31 -0.24
C LEU A 96 12.18 -2.99 0.07
N SER A 97 13.21 -2.24 0.47
CA SER A 97 14.49 -2.80 0.92
C SER A 97 14.30 -3.65 2.17
N GLU A 98 13.57 -3.16 3.17
CA GLU A 98 13.25 -3.93 4.37
C GLU A 98 12.48 -5.22 4.03
N ALA A 99 11.50 -5.13 3.11
CA ALA A 99 10.76 -6.31 2.68
C ALA A 99 11.64 -7.36 1.98
N ARG A 100 12.65 -6.92 1.21
CA ARG A 100 13.66 -7.81 0.61
C ARG A 100 14.47 -8.50 1.70
N ASP A 101 15.02 -7.72 2.62
CA ASP A 101 15.97 -8.20 3.64
C ASP A 101 15.32 -9.20 4.60
N GLU A 102 14.01 -9.06 4.85
CA GLU A 102 13.21 -9.99 5.65
C GLU A 102 12.75 -11.24 4.87
N GLY A 103 13.04 -11.34 3.57
CA GLY A 103 12.57 -12.44 2.72
C GLY A 103 11.05 -12.43 2.53
N CYS A 104 10.40 -11.26 2.52
CA CYS A 104 8.96 -11.15 2.33
C CYS A 104 8.56 -11.69 0.96
N VAL A 105 7.65 -12.66 0.94
CA VAL A 105 7.16 -13.30 -0.31
C VAL A 105 6.53 -12.33 -1.29
N TRP A 106 6.06 -11.18 -0.80
CA TRP A 106 5.44 -10.12 -1.62
C TRP A 106 6.45 -9.10 -2.15
N PHE A 107 7.73 -9.20 -1.79
CA PHE A 107 8.78 -8.34 -2.32
C PHE A 107 8.96 -8.55 -3.84
N GLY A 108 9.24 -9.78 -4.28
CA GLY A 108 9.45 -10.08 -5.71
C GLY A 108 8.33 -9.58 -6.63
N PRO A 109 7.04 -9.86 -6.32
CA PRO A 109 5.91 -9.31 -7.06
C PRO A 109 5.83 -7.77 -7.11
N ALA A 110 6.39 -7.05 -6.12
CA ALA A 110 6.32 -5.59 -6.07
C ALA A 110 7.00 -4.92 -7.27
N ARG A 111 8.02 -5.55 -7.88
CA ARG A 111 8.63 -5.07 -9.14
C ARG A 111 7.61 -4.86 -10.26
N LEU A 112 6.53 -5.65 -10.26
CA LEU A 112 5.50 -5.64 -11.29
C LEU A 112 4.25 -4.86 -10.87
N ASP A 113 4.20 -4.34 -9.65
CA ASP A 113 3.03 -3.60 -9.15
C ASP A 113 2.82 -2.32 -9.97
N PRO A 114 1.67 -2.14 -10.65
CA PRO A 114 1.43 -0.96 -11.46
C PRO A 114 1.31 0.33 -10.62
N ARG A 115 1.04 0.22 -9.31
CA ARG A 115 1.00 1.36 -8.40
C ARG A 115 2.38 1.95 -8.13
N LEU A 116 3.44 1.20 -8.42
CA LEU A 116 4.84 1.66 -8.33
C LEU A 116 5.39 2.08 -9.70
N ALA A 117 4.53 2.34 -10.68
CA ALA A 117 4.96 2.70 -12.04
C ALA A 117 5.86 3.94 -12.08
N SER A 118 5.65 4.91 -11.19
CA SER A 118 6.51 6.11 -11.06
C SER A 118 7.95 5.80 -10.65
N LEU A 119 8.20 4.66 -9.99
CA LEU A 119 9.52 4.27 -9.51
C LEU A 119 10.29 3.42 -10.52
N LYS A 120 9.66 2.98 -11.63
CA LYS A 120 10.27 2.04 -12.59
C LYS A 120 11.48 2.61 -13.33
N SER A 121 11.65 3.93 -13.34
CA SER A 121 12.83 4.62 -13.88
C SER A 121 13.84 5.05 -12.81
N ASP A 122 13.60 4.77 -11.53
CA ASP A 122 14.55 5.07 -10.44
C ASP A 122 15.57 3.93 -10.33
N ASP A 123 16.85 4.24 -10.54
CA ASP A 123 17.95 3.25 -10.46
C ASP A 123 18.02 2.56 -9.10
N ARG A 124 17.66 3.27 -8.01
CA ARG A 124 17.63 2.71 -6.66
C ARG A 124 16.52 1.67 -6.53
N PHE A 125 15.36 1.89 -7.17
CA PHE A 125 14.29 0.90 -7.23
C PHE A 125 14.72 -0.35 -7.99
N LEU A 126 15.38 -0.17 -9.15
CA LEU A 126 15.85 -1.29 -9.98
C LEU A 126 16.90 -2.14 -9.25
N ALA A 127 17.82 -1.50 -8.51
CA ALA A 127 18.87 -2.15 -7.73
C ALA A 127 18.34 -3.02 -6.57
N LEU A 128 17.08 -2.85 -6.14
CA LEU A 128 16.50 -3.75 -5.14
C LEU A 128 16.27 -5.16 -5.68
N PHE A 129 16.10 -5.31 -7.01
CA PHE A 129 15.71 -6.55 -7.67
C PHE A 129 16.81 -7.17 -8.55
N SER A 130 18.04 -6.66 -8.48
CA SER A 130 19.23 -7.23 -9.13
C SER A 130 19.83 -8.32 -8.26
#